data_AF-A0A0M3K0I4-F1
#
_entry.id   AF-A0A0M3K0I4-F1
#
_cell.length_a   1.000
_cell.length_b   1.000
_cell.length_c   1.000
_cell.angle_alpha   90.00
_cell.angle_beta   90.00
_cell.angle_gamma   90.00
#
_symmetry.space_group_name_H-M   'P 1'
#
loop_
_entity.id
_entity.type
_entity.pdbx_description
1 polymer ?
#
loop_
_entity_poly.entity_id
_entity_poly.type
_entity_poly.pdbx_seq_one_letter_code
_entity_poly.pdbx_strand_id
1 'polypeptide(L)'
;TTPEQKLQIVEECKRRGETVAVTGGGVNDAPALANANVGIAMGVNGSDIAKQAADIILTDDNFASIVKGIEEGRLLFDNLRLSIAYTLAHLWPEIFPVVLHFTLGMPLGLSPLQILSVDLASELPPAISLAYETPETAIMHSRPRRRDARLVSRSLLIYSYLFAGTIITAGCIMAYLSVYWSHGIALQDLLFTAEYNWKVGAQNFTTSDGLVFSEEEQLYIKGQAAAAWQITLVLTQAKNCSNDLA
;
A
#
# COMPACT_ATOMS: atom_id res chain seq x y z
N THR A 1 -14.01 -0.35 44.52
CA THR A 1 -14.88 -0.69 43.38
C THR A 1 -14.91 -2.19 43.22
N THR A 2 -16.10 -2.79 43.05
CA THR A 2 -16.24 -4.23 42.76
C THR A 2 -15.81 -4.54 41.33
N PRO A 3 -15.53 -5.81 40.97
CA PRO A 3 -15.21 -6.19 39.58
C PRO A 3 -16.27 -5.71 38.57
N GLU A 4 -17.55 -5.82 38.94
CA GLU A 4 -18.68 -5.38 38.12
C GLU A 4 -18.68 -3.87 37.93
N GLN A 5 -18.35 -3.11 38.98
CA GLN A 5 -18.25 -1.66 38.88
C GLN A 5 -17.09 -1.23 37.97
N LYS A 6 -15.96 -1.95 37.98
CA LYS A 6 -14.84 -1.68 37.06
C LYS A 6 -15.25 -1.92 35.60
N LEU A 7 -15.95 -3.02 35.34
CA LEU A 7 -16.49 -3.33 34.02
C LEU A 7 -17.47 -2.24 33.55
N GLN A 8 -18.42 -1.83 34.40
CA GLN A 8 -19.39 -0.78 34.07
C GLN A 8 -18.71 0.55 33.70
N ILE A 9 -17.61 0.92 34.37
CA ILE A 9 -16.84 2.12 34.03
C ILE A 9 -16.26 2.00 32.62
N VAL A 10 -15.68 0.85 32.27
CA VAL A 10 -15.10 0.60 30.94
C VAL A 10 -16.18 0.68 29.86
N GLU A 11 -17.33 0.04 30.10
CA GLU A 11 -18.47 0.05 29.18
C GLU A 11 -19.02 1.46 28.94
N GLU A 12 -19.15 2.26 30.00
CA GLU A 12 -19.65 3.63 29.89
C GLU A 12 -18.66 4.53 29.14
N CYS A 13 -17.34 4.39 29.38
CA CYS A 13 -16.33 5.11 28.61
C CYS A 13 -16.36 4.73 27.12
N LYS A 14 -16.48 3.44 26.80
CA LYS A 14 -16.62 2.95 25.41
C LYS A 14 -17.92 3.44 24.77
N ARG A 15 -19.02 3.50 25.53
CA ARG A 15 -20.33 4.02 25.08
C ARG A 15 -20.26 5.49 24.68
N ARG A 16 -19.39 6.27 25.31
CA ARG A 16 -19.10 7.67 24.96
C ARG A 16 -18.24 7.81 23.70
N GLY A 17 -17.78 6.70 23.12
CA GLY A 17 -17.01 6.67 21.88
C GLY A 17 -15.49 6.71 22.09
N GLU A 18 -15.02 6.71 23.33
CA GLU A 18 -13.59 6.72 23.65
C GLU A 18 -12.93 5.37 23.39
N THR A 19 -11.62 5.41 23.14
CA THR A 19 -10.76 4.21 23.10
C THR A 19 -10.17 4.01 24.49
N VAL A 20 -10.49 2.88 25.13
CA VAL A 20 -10.18 2.64 26.55
C VAL A 20 -9.11 1.56 26.68
N ALA A 21 -7.98 1.90 27.31
CA ALA A 21 -7.00 0.93 27.78
C ALA A 21 -7.16 0.73 29.29
N VAL A 22 -7.07 -0.52 29.76
CA VAL A 22 -7.15 -0.87 31.18
C VAL A 22 -5.87 -1.55 31.60
N THR A 23 -5.30 -1.12 32.72
CA THR A 23 -4.11 -1.74 33.32
C THR A 23 -4.50 -2.41 34.63
N GLY A 24 -4.12 -3.66 34.83
CA GLY A 24 -4.50 -4.41 36.03
C GLY A 24 -3.60 -5.61 36.29
N GLY A 25 -3.84 -6.29 37.41
CA GLY A 25 -3.08 -7.48 37.79
C GLY A 25 -3.85 -8.43 38.69
N GLY A 26 -4.91 -7.95 39.34
CA GLY A 26 -5.77 -8.79 40.17
C GLY A 26 -6.75 -9.61 39.34
N VAL A 27 -7.19 -10.74 39.90
CA VAL A 27 -8.28 -11.55 39.34
C VAL A 27 -9.56 -10.70 39.14
N ASN A 28 -9.77 -9.73 40.03
CA ASN A 28 -10.87 -8.77 39.99
C ASN A 28 -10.79 -7.78 38.81
N ASP A 29 -9.64 -7.65 38.15
CA ASP A 29 -9.44 -6.78 37.00
C ASP A 29 -9.77 -7.51 35.69
N ALA A 30 -9.82 -8.84 35.69
CA ALA A 30 -9.98 -9.66 34.48
C ALA A 30 -11.22 -9.30 33.65
N PRO A 31 -12.43 -9.08 34.22
CA PRO A 31 -13.58 -8.65 33.43
C PRO A 31 -13.37 -7.30 32.74
N ALA A 32 -12.71 -6.36 33.42
CA ALA A 32 -12.44 -5.02 32.88
C ALA A 32 -11.32 -5.05 31.83
N LEU A 33 -10.27 -5.85 32.05
CA LEU A 33 -9.20 -6.09 31.08
C LEU A 33 -9.74 -6.67 29.78
N ALA A 34 -10.57 -7.72 29.87
CA ALA A 34 -11.15 -8.38 28.69
C ALA A 34 -12.17 -7.51 27.94
N ASN A 35 -12.85 -6.57 28.61
CA ASN A 35 -13.79 -5.66 27.95
C ASN A 35 -13.10 -4.41 27.38
N ALA A 36 -11.89 -4.07 27.81
CA ALA A 36 -11.17 -2.90 27.31
C ALA A 36 -10.94 -2.99 25.78
N ASN A 37 -10.60 -1.86 25.15
CA ASN A 37 -10.08 -1.91 23.78
C ASN A 37 -8.67 -2.51 23.75
N VAL A 38 -7.90 -2.29 24.83
CA VAL A 38 -6.60 -2.91 25.08
C VAL A 38 -6.48 -3.18 26.58
N GLY A 39 -6.41 -4.45 26.97
CA GLY A 39 -6.09 -4.89 28.32
C GLY A 39 -4.58 -5.03 28.50
N ILE A 40 -4.03 -4.48 29.59
CA ILE A 40 -2.61 -4.52 29.91
C ILE A 40 -2.42 -5.16 31.31
N ALA A 41 -1.77 -6.31 31.37
CA ALA A 41 -1.50 -7.02 32.62
C ALA A 41 -0.04 -6.90 33.06
N MET A 42 0.18 -6.93 34.39
CA MET A 42 1.51 -7.04 34.99
C MET A 42 2.07 -8.46 34.85
N GLY A 43 3.29 -8.61 34.37
CA GLY A 43 3.94 -9.90 34.10
C GLY A 43 4.48 -10.59 35.36
N VAL A 44 5.03 -9.83 36.31
CA VAL A 44 5.58 -10.36 37.56
C VAL A 44 4.49 -10.45 38.63
N ASN A 45 3.85 -9.32 38.94
CA ASN A 45 2.89 -9.23 40.04
C ASN A 45 1.44 -9.54 39.63
N GLY A 46 1.16 -9.74 38.34
CA GLY A 46 -0.18 -10.08 37.87
C GLY A 46 -0.54 -11.54 38.14
N SER A 47 -1.79 -11.76 38.51
CA SER A 47 -2.42 -13.08 38.55
C SER A 47 -2.51 -13.71 37.16
N ASP A 48 -2.49 -15.04 37.09
CA ASP A 48 -2.60 -15.77 35.81
C ASP A 48 -3.92 -15.46 35.09
N ILE A 49 -5.00 -15.28 35.84
CA ILE A 49 -6.31 -14.89 35.29
C ILE A 49 -6.24 -13.50 34.64
N ALA A 50 -5.55 -12.54 35.26
CA ALA A 50 -5.37 -11.21 34.67
C ALA A 50 -4.51 -11.25 33.40
N LYS A 51 -3.43 -12.04 33.39
CA LYS A 51 -2.56 -12.21 32.22
C LYS A 51 -3.29 -12.86 31.05
N GLN A 52 -4.14 -13.86 31.31
CA GLN A 52 -4.95 -14.51 30.28
C GLN A 52 -6.07 -13.59 29.74
N ALA A 53 -6.55 -12.65 30.54
CA ALA A 53 -7.60 -11.72 30.15
C ALA A 53 -7.09 -10.46 29.42
N ALA A 54 -5.78 -10.20 29.42
CA ALA A 54 -5.17 -9.02 28.82
C ALA A 54 -4.61 -9.29 27.41
N ASP A 55 -4.55 -8.25 26.58
CA ASP A 55 -3.96 -8.30 25.24
C ASP A 55 -2.44 -8.11 25.26
N ILE A 56 -1.94 -7.36 26.24
CA ILE A 56 -0.52 -7.01 26.42
C ILE A 56 -0.08 -7.37 27.84
N ILE A 57 1.11 -7.96 27.97
CA ILE A 57 1.72 -8.27 29.27
C ILE A 57 3.01 -7.47 29.42
N LEU A 58 3.12 -6.70 30.50
CA LEU A 58 4.35 -5.99 30.89
C LEU A 58 5.27 -6.97 31.61
N THR A 59 6.19 -7.60 30.89
CA THR A 59 7.06 -8.66 31.43
C THR A 59 7.95 -8.20 32.59
N ASP A 60 8.26 -6.91 32.66
CA ASP A 60 9.12 -6.28 33.66
C ASP A 60 8.36 -5.45 34.71
N ASP A 61 7.02 -5.44 34.66
CA ASP A 61 6.14 -4.62 35.51
C ASP A 61 6.43 -3.10 35.43
N ASN A 62 7.05 -2.64 34.35
CA ASN A 62 7.39 -1.23 34.18
C ASN A 62 6.29 -0.46 33.45
N PHE A 63 5.57 0.41 34.18
CA PHE A 63 4.55 1.28 33.61
C PHE A 63 5.08 2.23 32.53
N ALA A 64 6.38 2.56 32.51
CA ALA A 64 6.98 3.38 31.46
C ALA A 64 6.86 2.72 30.07
N SER A 65 6.77 1.40 30.01
CA SER A 65 6.55 0.65 28.77
C SER A 65 5.20 0.97 28.12
N ILE A 66 4.20 1.43 28.89
CA ILE A 66 2.92 1.90 28.34
C ILE A 66 3.12 3.20 27.56
N VAL A 67 3.92 4.12 28.09
CA VAL A 67 4.21 5.40 27.42
C VAL A 67 4.93 5.14 26.09
N LYS A 68 5.93 4.26 26.10
CA LYS A 68 6.62 3.80 24.88
C LYS A 68 5.66 3.11 23.91
N GLY A 69 4.77 2.24 24.40
CA GLY A 69 3.79 1.58 23.55
C GLY A 69 2.80 2.56 22.88
N ILE A 70 2.44 3.65 23.57
CA ILE A 70 1.62 4.72 22.98
C ILE A 70 2.41 5.48 21.90
N GLU A 71 3.69 5.75 22.14
CA GLU A 71 4.58 6.40 21.17
C GLU A 71 4.73 5.56 19.89
N GLU A 72 5.11 4.29 20.03
CA GLU A 72 5.24 3.34 18.92
C GLU A 72 3.93 3.12 18.18
N GLY A 73 2.81 3.03 18.90
CA GLY A 73 1.49 2.88 18.29
C GLY A 73 1.05 4.10 17.47
N ARG A 74 1.47 5.30 17.87
CA ARG A 74 1.24 6.54 17.09
C ARG A 74 2.13 6.57 15.86
N LEU A 75 3.42 6.28 16.03
CA LEU A 75 4.40 6.23 14.94
C LEU A 75 3.98 5.22 13.86
N LEU A 76 3.66 3.99 14.28
CA LEU A 76 3.24 2.93 13.37
C LEU A 76 1.99 3.32 12.56
N PHE A 77 1.04 4.04 13.18
CA PHE A 77 -0.16 4.49 12.46
C PHE A 77 0.17 5.45 11.31
N ASP A 78 1.06 6.41 11.56
CA ASP A 78 1.46 7.40 10.55
C ASP A 78 2.30 6.73 9.45
N ASN A 79 3.24 5.87 9.82
CA ASN A 79 4.07 5.12 8.88
C ASN A 79 3.24 4.15 8.00
N LEU A 80 2.24 3.47 8.59
CA LEU A 80 1.32 2.62 7.82
C LEU A 80 0.48 3.43 6.83
N ARG A 81 0.09 4.66 7.19
CA ARG A 81 -0.64 5.53 6.26
C ARG A 81 0.22 5.89 5.05
N LEU A 82 1.51 6.15 5.25
CA LEU A 82 2.47 6.44 4.18
C LEU A 82 2.70 5.21 3.29
N SER A 83 2.97 4.06 3.91
CA SER A 83 3.14 2.77 3.21
C SER A 83 1.92 2.43 2.34
N ILE A 84 0.70 2.59 2.86
CA ILE A 84 -0.52 2.37 2.06
C ILE A 84 -0.66 3.42 0.95
N ALA A 85 -0.33 4.69 1.20
CA ALA A 85 -0.40 5.73 0.16
C ALA A 85 0.52 5.41 -1.03
N TYR A 86 1.71 4.90 -0.73
CA TYR A 86 2.70 4.45 -1.69
C TYR A 86 2.19 3.24 -2.50
N THR A 87 1.66 2.22 -1.82
CA THR A 87 1.10 1.03 -2.49
C THR A 87 -0.10 1.39 -3.37
N LEU A 88 -0.98 2.30 -2.94
CA LEU A 88 -2.16 2.65 -3.73
C LEU A 88 -1.83 3.48 -4.98
N ALA A 89 -0.72 4.22 -4.99
CA ALA A 89 -0.36 5.11 -6.10
C ALA A 89 0.02 4.36 -7.39
N HIS A 90 0.62 3.17 -7.28
CA HIS A 90 1.14 2.44 -8.44
C HIS A 90 0.16 1.39 -9.02
N LEU A 91 -0.99 1.17 -8.38
CA LEU A 91 -2.08 0.35 -8.93
C LEU A 91 -2.63 0.90 -10.26
N TRP A 92 -2.62 2.22 -10.44
CA TRP A 92 -3.11 2.86 -11.68
C TRP A 92 -2.29 2.47 -12.91
N PRO A 93 -0.95 2.66 -12.91
CA PRO A 93 -0.07 2.23 -13.99
C PRO A 93 -0.16 0.74 -14.37
N GLU A 94 -0.69 -0.12 -13.51
CA GLU A 94 -0.83 -1.56 -13.78
C GLU A 94 -2.20 -1.91 -14.38
N ILE A 95 -3.25 -1.19 -13.99
CA ILE A 95 -4.58 -1.34 -14.57
C ILE A 95 -4.60 -0.78 -16.01
N PHE A 96 -3.88 0.29 -16.28
CA PHE A 96 -3.93 1.01 -17.56
C PHE A 96 -3.55 0.18 -18.79
N PRO A 97 -2.49 -0.63 -18.80
CA PRO A 97 -2.16 -1.50 -19.91
C PRO A 97 -3.31 -2.43 -20.31
N VAL A 98 -4.06 -2.94 -19.34
CA VAL A 98 -5.23 -3.80 -19.57
C VAL A 98 -6.38 -2.97 -20.13
N VAL A 99 -6.64 -1.78 -19.58
CA VAL A 99 -7.67 -0.87 -20.09
C VAL A 99 -7.38 -0.45 -21.52
N LEU A 100 -6.15 -0.06 -21.85
CA LEU A 100 -5.72 0.32 -23.20
C LEU A 100 -5.85 -0.85 -24.18
N HIS A 101 -5.52 -2.07 -23.74
CA HIS A 101 -5.70 -3.28 -24.54
C HIS A 101 -7.19 -3.51 -24.89
N PHE A 102 -8.09 -3.44 -23.90
CA PHE A 102 -9.51 -3.70 -24.15
C PHE A 102 -10.24 -2.56 -24.87
N THR A 103 -9.88 -1.30 -24.60
CA THR A 103 -10.60 -0.14 -25.16
C THR A 103 -10.07 0.33 -26.50
N LEU A 104 -8.74 0.25 -26.70
CA LEU A 104 -8.06 0.73 -27.91
C LEU A 104 -7.47 -0.41 -28.75
N GLY A 105 -7.60 -1.67 -28.33
CA GLY A 105 -7.05 -2.82 -29.03
C GLY A 105 -5.53 -2.78 -29.18
N MET A 106 -4.84 -2.15 -28.23
CA MET A 106 -3.39 -2.00 -28.24
C MET A 106 -2.66 -3.25 -27.73
N PRO A 107 -1.41 -3.51 -28.14
CA PRO A 107 -0.62 -4.60 -27.59
C PRO A 107 -0.50 -4.50 -26.07
N LEU A 108 -0.63 -5.62 -25.36
CA LEU A 108 -0.60 -5.64 -23.90
C LEU A 108 0.72 -5.04 -23.36
N GLY A 109 0.63 -3.92 -22.65
CA GLY A 109 1.78 -3.18 -22.13
C GLY A 109 2.43 -3.77 -20.89
N LEU A 110 1.73 -4.61 -20.12
CA LEU A 110 2.29 -5.39 -19.02
C LEU A 110 1.66 -6.77 -19.01
N SER A 111 2.49 -7.81 -18.96
CA SER A 111 1.99 -9.17 -18.76
C SER A 111 1.63 -9.41 -17.27
N PRO A 112 0.74 -10.37 -16.97
CA PRO A 112 0.41 -10.71 -15.59
C PRO A 112 1.63 -11.08 -14.74
N LEU A 113 2.63 -11.74 -15.34
CA LEU A 113 3.87 -12.08 -14.65
C LEU A 113 4.70 -10.84 -14.30
N GLN A 114 4.71 -9.83 -15.16
CA GLN A 114 5.41 -8.58 -14.89
C GLN A 114 4.73 -7.77 -13.80
N ILE A 115 3.39 -7.76 -13.76
CA ILE A 115 2.62 -7.14 -12.67
C ILE A 115 3.00 -7.80 -11.34
N LEU A 116 2.91 -9.14 -11.27
CA LEU A 116 3.31 -9.87 -10.06
C LEU A 116 4.78 -9.63 -9.66
N SER A 117 5.67 -9.46 -10.63
CA SER A 117 7.07 -9.11 -10.36
C SER A 117 7.24 -7.71 -9.79
N VAL A 118 6.36 -6.77 -10.10
CA VAL A 118 6.37 -5.43 -9.51
C VAL A 118 5.86 -5.52 -8.07
N ASP A 119 4.64 -6.02 -7.87
CA ASP A 119 3.96 -6.11 -6.57
C ASP A 119 4.77 -6.89 -5.53
N LEU A 120 5.31 -8.06 -5.91
CA LEU A 120 5.92 -8.97 -4.94
C LEU A 120 7.42 -8.75 -4.77
N ALA A 121 8.13 -8.36 -5.82
CA ALA A 121 9.59 -8.26 -5.75
C ALA A 121 10.08 -6.82 -5.58
N SER A 122 9.51 -5.88 -6.34
CA SER A 122 10.02 -4.50 -6.40
C SER A 122 9.38 -3.60 -5.35
N GLU A 123 8.10 -3.82 -5.03
CA GLU A 123 7.31 -2.93 -4.19
C GLU A 123 7.43 -3.22 -2.69
N LEU A 124 7.47 -4.51 -2.30
CA LEU A 124 7.50 -4.90 -0.89
C LEU A 124 8.68 -4.28 -0.10
N PRO A 125 9.94 -4.28 -0.59
CA PRO A 125 11.03 -3.76 0.21
C PRO A 125 10.90 -2.26 0.53
N PRO A 126 10.60 -1.36 -0.44
CA PRO A 126 10.28 0.03 -0.13
C PRO A 126 9.08 0.21 0.81
N ALA A 127 7.97 -0.51 0.55
CA ALA A 127 6.76 -0.38 1.36
C ALA A 127 6.97 -0.78 2.82
N ILE A 128 7.79 -1.81 3.06
CA ILE A 128 8.21 -2.23 4.40
C ILE A 128 9.17 -1.20 5.01
N SER A 129 10.10 -0.65 4.23
CA SER A 129 11.04 0.37 4.72
C SER A 129 10.32 1.61 5.25
N LEU A 130 9.24 2.05 4.59
CA LEU A 130 8.42 3.18 5.04
C LEU A 130 7.75 2.91 6.41
N ALA A 131 7.57 1.64 6.79
CA ALA A 131 7.05 1.29 8.12
C ALA A 131 8.04 1.64 9.25
N TYR A 132 9.33 1.80 8.95
CA TYR A 132 10.42 2.07 9.90
C TYR A 132 10.86 3.54 9.92
N GLU A 133 10.09 4.45 9.32
CA GLU A 133 10.41 5.88 9.40
C GLU A 133 10.32 6.43 10.82
N THR A 134 11.09 7.50 11.06
CA THR A 134 11.08 8.24 12.32
C THR A 134 9.98 9.30 12.36
N PRO A 135 9.45 9.64 13.53
CA PRO A 135 8.39 10.64 13.65
C PRO A 135 8.86 12.04 13.21
N GLU A 136 8.16 12.65 12.25
CA GLU A 136 8.44 14.03 11.78
C GLU A 136 8.11 15.12 12.81
N THR A 137 7.19 14.84 13.73
CA THR A 137 6.70 15.80 14.73
C THR A 137 6.74 15.21 16.12
N ALA A 138 6.59 16.06 17.14
CA ALA A 138 6.51 15.61 18.53
C ALA A 138 5.18 14.87 18.79
N ILE A 139 5.09 13.62 18.33
CA ILE A 139 3.88 12.77 18.32
C ILE A 139 3.25 12.60 19.70
N MET A 140 4.05 12.69 20.77
CA MET A 140 3.59 12.56 22.15
C MET A 140 2.95 13.83 22.72
N HIS A 141 3.19 15.00 22.13
CA HIS A 141 2.55 16.26 22.53
C HIS A 141 1.23 16.53 21.80
N SER A 142 0.95 15.76 20.74
CA SER A 142 -0.32 15.80 20.02
C SER A 142 -1.45 15.11 20.79
N ARG A 143 -2.67 15.62 20.64
CA ARG A 143 -3.87 14.99 21.21
C ARG A 143 -4.12 13.62 20.56
N PRO A 144 -4.71 12.65 21.30
CA PRO A 144 -5.11 11.39 20.72
C PRO A 144 -5.99 11.57 19.48
N ARG A 145 -5.74 10.75 18.47
CA ARG A 145 -6.51 10.76 17.22
C ARG A 145 -7.98 10.42 17.51
N ARG A 146 -8.89 11.07 16.78
CA ARG A 146 -10.31 10.74 16.84
C ARG A 146 -10.57 9.33 16.29
N ARG A 147 -11.52 8.62 16.88
CA ARG A 147 -11.87 7.24 16.50
C ARG A 147 -12.37 7.10 15.05
N ASP A 148 -12.96 8.16 14.50
CA ASP A 148 -13.47 8.22 13.11
C ASP A 148 -12.38 8.56 12.07
N ALA A 149 -11.17 8.92 12.51
CA ALA A 149 -10.08 9.16 11.59
C ALA A 149 -9.69 7.85 10.90
N ARG A 150 -9.80 7.83 9.58
CA ARG A 150 -9.45 6.66 8.75
C ARG A 150 -7.95 6.64 8.51
N LEU A 151 -7.37 5.44 8.45
CA LEU A 151 -5.98 5.24 8.01
C LEU A 151 -5.81 5.81 6.60
N VAL A 152 -6.74 5.46 5.71
CA VAL A 152 -6.81 5.96 4.34
C VAL A 152 -7.88 7.04 4.26
N SER A 153 -7.44 8.30 4.26
CA SER A 153 -8.32 9.45 4.09
C SER A 153 -8.71 9.63 2.61
N ARG A 154 -9.86 10.24 2.34
CA ARG A 154 -10.29 10.55 0.97
C ARG A 154 -9.32 11.49 0.27
N SER A 155 -8.74 12.44 0.99
CA SER A 155 -7.71 13.35 0.46
C SER A 155 -6.45 12.60 0.04
N LEU A 156 -6.03 11.61 0.83
CA LEU A 156 -4.90 10.74 0.48
C LEU A 156 -5.20 9.94 -0.80
N LEU A 157 -6.39 9.34 -0.90
CA LEU A 157 -6.80 8.63 -2.11
C LEU A 157 -6.82 9.54 -3.33
N ILE A 158 -7.40 10.72 -3.23
CA ILE A 158 -7.44 11.68 -4.35
C ILE A 158 -6.01 12.06 -4.76
N TYR A 159 -5.13 12.32 -3.80
CA TYR A 159 -3.73 12.64 -4.10
C TYR A 159 -3.00 11.47 -4.79
N SER A 160 -3.02 10.28 -4.18
CA SER A 160 -2.34 9.09 -4.70
C SER A 160 -2.87 8.66 -6.06
N TYR A 161 -4.20 8.60 -6.25
CA TYR A 161 -4.80 8.12 -7.50
C TYR A 161 -4.76 9.19 -8.60
N LEU A 162 -5.14 10.44 -8.30
CA LEU A 162 -5.38 11.45 -9.34
C LEU A 162 -4.13 12.23 -9.72
N PHE A 163 -3.18 12.42 -8.80
CA PHE A 163 -1.97 13.18 -9.06
C PHE A 163 -0.75 12.27 -9.24
N ALA A 164 -0.41 11.47 -8.23
CA ALA A 164 0.77 10.60 -8.34
C ALA A 164 0.58 9.51 -9.40
N GLY A 165 -0.52 8.77 -9.32
CA GLY A 165 -0.82 7.67 -10.24
C GLY A 165 -0.93 8.11 -11.70
N THR A 166 -1.53 9.27 -11.98
CA THR A 166 -1.69 9.78 -13.35
C THR A 166 -0.36 10.21 -13.97
N ILE A 167 0.51 10.88 -13.21
CA ILE A 167 1.84 11.28 -13.66
C ILE A 167 2.68 10.05 -13.99
N ILE A 168 2.68 9.04 -13.10
CA ILE A 168 3.40 7.78 -13.32
C ILE A 168 2.85 7.07 -14.56
N THR A 169 1.52 6.94 -14.66
CA THR A 169 0.85 6.28 -15.79
C THR A 169 1.19 6.98 -17.11
N ALA A 170 1.15 8.31 -17.15
CA ALA A 170 1.52 9.08 -18.33
C ALA A 170 2.99 8.84 -18.74
N GLY A 171 3.90 8.77 -17.77
CA GLY A 171 5.30 8.41 -18.00
C GLY A 171 5.45 7.01 -18.59
N CYS A 172 4.75 6.02 -18.05
CA CYS A 172 4.77 4.64 -18.55
C CYS A 172 4.18 4.51 -19.96
N ILE A 173 3.06 5.20 -20.25
CA ILE A 173 2.49 5.27 -21.60
C ILE A 173 3.47 5.90 -22.58
N MET A 174 4.14 6.99 -22.18
CA MET A 174 5.16 7.64 -23.01
C MET A 174 6.32 6.69 -23.33
N ALA A 175 6.85 6.00 -22.32
CA ALA A 175 7.92 5.03 -22.50
C ALA A 175 7.50 3.90 -23.44
N TYR A 176 6.30 3.35 -23.26
CA TYR A 176 5.73 2.33 -24.12
C TYR A 176 5.58 2.79 -25.57
N LEU A 177 4.98 3.97 -25.80
CA LEU A 177 4.82 4.51 -27.16
C LEU A 177 6.16 4.89 -27.80
N SER A 178 7.16 5.30 -27.01
CA SER A 178 8.49 5.63 -27.53
C SER A 178 9.19 4.43 -28.17
N VAL A 179 8.97 3.21 -27.67
CA VAL A 179 9.52 1.98 -28.25
C VAL A 179 8.89 1.70 -29.61
N TYR A 180 7.58 1.88 -29.76
CA TYR A 180 6.93 1.70 -31.06
C TYR A 180 7.36 2.77 -32.06
N TRP A 181 7.46 4.02 -31.61
CA TRP A 181 7.93 5.11 -32.45
C TRP A 181 9.39 4.89 -32.91
N SER A 182 10.28 4.40 -32.05
CA SER A 182 11.66 4.11 -32.45
C SER A 182 11.78 3.04 -33.54
N HIS A 183 10.78 2.17 -33.66
CA HIS A 183 10.68 1.15 -34.72
C HIS A 183 9.87 1.63 -35.94
N GLY A 184 9.47 2.90 -35.99
CA GLY A 184 8.69 3.47 -37.10
C GLY A 184 7.22 3.08 -37.08
N ILE A 185 6.68 2.65 -35.93
CA ILE A 185 5.28 2.26 -35.80
C ILE A 185 4.52 3.43 -35.17
N ALA A 186 3.68 4.08 -35.96
CA ALA A 186 2.86 5.19 -35.50
C ALA A 186 1.73 4.72 -34.57
N LEU A 187 1.24 5.62 -33.71
CA LEU A 187 0.13 5.34 -32.80
C LEU A 187 -1.11 4.79 -33.54
N GLN A 188 -1.44 5.37 -34.69
CA GLN A 188 -2.57 4.97 -35.52
C GLN A 188 -2.48 3.51 -35.98
N ASP A 189 -1.26 3.02 -36.22
CA ASP A 189 -1.01 1.66 -36.69
C ASP A 189 -1.05 0.64 -35.55
N LEU A 190 -1.06 1.08 -34.29
CA LEU A 190 -1.20 0.22 -33.12
C LEU A 190 -2.67 0.01 -32.71
N LEU A 191 -3.53 0.98 -33.00
CA LEU A 191 -4.93 0.92 -32.59
C LEU A 191 -5.65 -0.25 -33.26
N PHE A 192 -6.40 -1.02 -32.47
CA PHE A 192 -7.19 -2.17 -32.92
C PHE A 192 -6.39 -3.29 -33.59
N THR A 193 -5.10 -3.44 -33.27
CA THR A 193 -4.24 -4.47 -33.87
C THR A 193 -4.01 -5.70 -32.99
N ALA A 194 -4.22 -5.60 -31.67
CA ALA A 194 -3.83 -6.65 -30.72
C ALA A 194 -4.59 -7.97 -30.86
N GLU A 195 -5.76 -7.97 -31.50
CA GLU A 195 -6.52 -9.20 -31.74
C GLU A 195 -5.86 -10.06 -32.83
N TYR A 196 -5.23 -9.43 -33.83
CA TYR A 196 -4.71 -10.10 -35.02
C TYR A 196 -3.17 -10.18 -35.04
N ASN A 197 -2.51 -9.15 -34.50
CA ASN A 197 -1.06 -8.98 -34.49
C ASN A 197 -0.52 -9.11 -33.05
N TRP A 198 0.80 -9.13 -32.88
CA TRP A 198 1.46 -9.10 -31.55
C TRP A 198 1.23 -10.35 -30.69
N LYS A 199 0.97 -11.49 -31.32
CA LYS A 199 0.74 -12.80 -30.69
C LYS A 199 1.46 -13.91 -31.47
N VAL A 200 1.64 -15.06 -30.82
CA VAL A 200 2.23 -16.23 -31.48
C VAL A 200 1.32 -16.70 -32.61
N GLY A 201 1.89 -16.95 -33.79
CA GLY A 201 1.19 -17.27 -35.02
C GLY A 201 0.52 -16.07 -35.73
N ALA A 202 0.92 -14.84 -35.40
CA ALA A 202 0.45 -13.64 -36.12
C ALA A 202 0.98 -13.60 -37.56
N GLN A 203 0.17 -13.04 -38.47
CA GLN A 203 0.63 -12.76 -39.83
C GLN A 203 1.56 -11.54 -39.85
N ASN A 204 2.25 -11.32 -40.96
CA ASN A 204 3.12 -10.16 -41.13
C ASN A 204 2.31 -8.87 -40.99
N PHE A 205 2.74 -8.02 -40.06
CA PHE A 205 2.11 -6.74 -39.80
C PHE A 205 2.71 -5.67 -40.72
N THR A 206 1.88 -4.95 -41.45
CA THR A 206 2.34 -3.87 -42.34
C THR A 206 1.83 -2.52 -41.82
N THR A 207 2.74 -1.58 -41.62
CA THR A 207 2.44 -0.21 -41.16
C THR A 207 1.95 0.67 -42.30
N SER A 208 1.38 1.83 -41.94
CA SER A 208 0.95 2.86 -42.90
C SER A 208 2.10 3.40 -43.77
N ASP A 209 3.33 3.40 -43.22
CA ASP A 209 4.55 3.79 -43.92
C ASP A 209 5.17 2.66 -44.79
N GLY A 210 4.52 1.50 -44.84
CA GLY A 210 4.93 0.36 -45.69
C GLY A 210 6.00 -0.55 -45.08
N LEU A 211 6.36 -0.38 -43.81
CA LEU A 211 7.25 -1.31 -43.09
C LEU A 211 6.50 -2.60 -42.78
N VAL A 212 7.15 -3.75 -43.00
CA VAL A 212 6.60 -5.08 -42.75
C VAL A 212 7.37 -5.74 -41.62
N PHE A 213 6.64 -6.21 -40.60
CA PHE A 213 7.20 -6.88 -39.43
C PHE A 213 6.74 -8.34 -39.38
N SER A 214 7.71 -9.23 -39.30
CA SER A 214 7.49 -10.67 -39.06
C SER A 214 6.94 -10.94 -37.65
N GLU A 215 6.45 -12.15 -37.41
CA GLU A 215 5.98 -12.57 -36.08
C GLU A 215 7.05 -12.38 -35.00
N GLU A 216 8.29 -12.80 -35.28
CA GLU A 216 9.41 -12.71 -34.32
C GLU A 216 9.71 -11.26 -33.96
N GLU A 217 9.73 -10.36 -34.95
CA GLU A 217 9.94 -8.93 -34.74
C GLU A 217 8.79 -8.29 -33.95
N GLN A 218 7.54 -8.65 -34.25
CA GLN A 218 6.39 -8.17 -33.49
C GLN A 218 6.47 -8.58 -32.02
N LEU A 219 6.77 -9.85 -31.74
CA LEU A 219 6.90 -10.35 -30.37
C LEU A 219 8.08 -9.71 -29.64
N TYR A 220 9.20 -9.48 -30.34
CA TYR A 220 10.37 -8.81 -29.79
C TYR A 220 10.08 -7.35 -29.42
N ILE A 221 9.48 -6.58 -30.33
CA ILE A 221 9.11 -5.17 -30.10
C ILE A 221 8.09 -5.07 -28.97
N LYS A 222 7.07 -5.95 -28.94
CA LYS A 222 6.10 -6.02 -27.84
C LYS A 222 6.80 -6.29 -26.51
N GLY A 223 7.74 -7.23 -26.47
CA GLY A 223 8.54 -7.54 -25.28
C GLY A 223 9.34 -6.34 -24.79
N GLN A 224 9.98 -5.61 -25.70
CA GLN A 224 10.69 -4.37 -25.38
C GLN A 224 9.77 -3.28 -24.84
N ALA A 225 8.59 -3.08 -25.46
CA ALA A 225 7.63 -2.08 -25.02
C ALA A 225 7.08 -2.40 -23.62
N ALA A 226 6.83 -3.67 -23.34
CA ALA A 226 6.40 -4.12 -22.01
C ALA A 226 7.50 -3.97 -20.96
N ALA A 227 8.76 -4.25 -21.33
CA ALA A 227 9.91 -4.02 -20.46
C ALA A 227 10.11 -2.52 -20.18
N ALA A 228 9.96 -1.66 -21.18
CA ALA A 228 10.06 -0.21 -21.02
C ALA A 228 8.99 0.35 -20.07
N TRP A 229 7.75 -0.15 -20.16
CA TRP A 229 6.69 0.18 -19.20
C TRP A 229 7.08 -0.23 -17.78
N GLN A 230 7.50 -1.50 -17.60
CA GLN A 230 7.88 -2.05 -16.30
C GLN A 230 9.06 -1.31 -15.66
N ILE A 231 10.13 -1.05 -16.42
CA ILE A 231 11.31 -0.33 -15.93
C ILE A 231 10.92 1.09 -15.51
N THR A 232 10.11 1.78 -16.32
CA THR A 232 9.65 3.15 -16.00
C THR A 232 8.81 3.14 -14.72
N LEU A 233 7.94 2.15 -14.54
CA LEU A 233 7.14 1.98 -13.34
C LEU A 233 8.03 1.78 -12.10
N VAL A 234 9.01 0.88 -12.15
CA VAL A 234 9.93 0.64 -11.03
C VAL A 234 10.80 1.87 -10.71
N LEU A 235 11.31 2.58 -11.73
CA LEU A 235 12.14 3.77 -11.52
C LEU A 235 11.35 4.94 -10.92
N THR A 236 10.11 5.13 -11.36
CA THR A 236 9.25 6.18 -10.81
C THR A 236 8.83 5.87 -9.36
N GLN A 237 8.62 4.59 -9.03
CA GLN A 237 8.40 4.14 -7.65
C GLN A 237 9.60 4.43 -6.74
N ALA A 238 10.82 4.11 -7.19
CA ALA A 238 12.04 4.40 -6.42
C ALA A 238 12.17 5.90 -6.10
N LYS A 239 11.81 6.77 -7.05
CA LYS A 239 11.79 8.23 -6.84
C LYS A 239 10.68 8.68 -5.90
N ASN A 240 9.49 8.07 -5.99
CA ASN A 240 8.39 8.40 -5.10
C ASN A 240 8.74 8.07 -3.64
N CYS A 241 9.33 6.89 -3.40
CA CYS A 241 9.85 6.51 -2.09
C CYS A 241 10.92 7.50 -1.58
N SER A 242 11.87 7.92 -2.43
CA SER A 242 12.91 8.87 -2.04
C SER A 242 12.39 10.27 -1.69
N ASN A 243 11.27 10.71 -2.27
CA ASN A 243 10.65 11.99 -1.95
C ASN A 243 9.84 11.94 -0.66
N ASP A 244 9.31 10.77 -0.31
CA ASP A 244 8.61 10.55 0.96
C ASP A 244 9.62 10.43 2.13
N LEU A 245 10.85 9.95 1.86
CA LEU A 245 11.96 9.81 2.82
C LEU A 245 12.76 11.10 3.11
N ALA A 246 12.45 12.25 2.48
CA ALA A 246 13.26 13.47 2.47
C ALA A 246 12.52 14.70 3.01
#